data_AF-A0A7Y8IK55-F1
#
_entry.id   AF-A0A7Y8IK55-F1
#
_cell.length_a   1.000
_cell.length_b   1.000
_cell.length_c   1.000
_cell.angle_alpha   90.00
_cell.angle_beta   90.00
_cell.angle_gamma   90.00
#
_symmetry.space_group_name_H-M   'P 1'
#
loop_
_entity.id
_entity.type
_entity.pdbx_description
1 polymer ?
#
loop_
_entity_poly.entity_id
_entity_poly.type
_entity_poly.pdbx_seq_one_letter_code
_entity_poly.pdbx_strand_id
1 'polypeptide(L)'
;MQNTIKEEKPGAKDFSKLDILPALKEQLAVISEKCIKCKLCQKECEFLRKHGKPKDIADSYNPDDNLYQGMPFECSLCQLCVAVCPVKINPAFMFLEMRRETVRRGNGDYPEYNTILNYEKRGTSKKYSFYFLPTGCDTIFFPGCTLSGTRPDKVQKLYEHIKKTIPSIGIVLDCCTKPSHDLGRDEYFQKMFQEMKEYLMINGVRNVLVACPNCFKVFKKYGDGISVRSVYEFMFQNGLPDTEQVHGVVTIHDPCALRFDESVHNVVRDLVSAKGLEIKEMPHHGKKTLCCGEGGSVGFIAPDLAKNWGSLRKKEAEGKMIVTYCAGCANFLSSITPTSHILDLLFEPSATISGNVRVSKAPITYLNRLKLKSNLRKASQNGVIRERTFSIPVETKGGNLKRFLFLAVIVAAILAVRYTGVTHYLEQNSLRELIQGYGVLAPLIYMLIYTIAPALFLPGLPITIVGGILFGPFWGVLYTISSATAGACLAFLISRYIARDWIERKLKSPRWRMLDEGVEKHGWKIVAFTRLIPVFPFNLLNYAFGLTKIKFLHYAVTTFFCMLPACIAFIVFSSSLLELIKGKISPTFVIGIGLIILVSLIPLFYKRYKTKNSS
;
A
#
# COMPACT_ATOMS: atom_id res chain seq x y z
N MET A 1 15.79 16.56 -61.89
CA MET A 1 15.64 17.02 -60.49
C MET A 1 14.28 16.55 -59.98
N GLN A 2 14.26 15.40 -59.31
CA GLN A 2 13.09 14.90 -58.57
C GLN A 2 13.06 15.61 -57.21
N ASN A 3 12.08 16.48 -56.99
CA ASN A 3 11.74 16.97 -55.66
C ASN A 3 10.58 16.13 -55.15
N THR A 4 10.90 15.12 -54.35
CA THR A 4 9.95 14.32 -53.58
C THR A 4 9.38 15.19 -52.47
N ILE A 5 8.11 15.54 -52.60
CA ILE A 5 7.31 16.18 -51.56
C ILE A 5 7.23 15.17 -50.40
N LYS A 6 7.93 15.47 -49.30
CA LYS A 6 7.75 14.80 -48.01
C LYS A 6 6.36 15.15 -47.50
N GLU A 7 5.42 14.21 -47.58
CA GLU A 7 4.20 14.25 -46.79
C GLU A 7 4.57 14.17 -45.30
N GLU A 8 4.47 15.28 -44.58
CA GLU A 8 4.54 15.30 -43.12
C GLU A 8 3.29 14.63 -42.54
N LYS A 9 3.43 13.39 -42.06
CA LYS A 9 2.41 12.70 -41.26
C LYS A 9 2.15 13.47 -39.96
N PRO A 10 0.89 13.61 -39.51
CA PRO A 10 0.58 14.34 -38.29
C PRO A 10 1.06 13.60 -37.03
N GLY A 11 2.05 14.17 -36.34
CA GLY A 11 2.16 14.17 -34.87
C GLY A 11 2.69 12.91 -34.18
N ALA A 12 3.81 12.34 -34.60
CA ALA A 12 4.60 11.43 -33.75
C ALA A 12 5.61 12.24 -32.92
N LYS A 13 5.53 12.15 -31.58
CA LYS A 13 6.51 12.81 -30.71
C LYS A 13 7.85 12.10 -30.81
N ASP A 14 8.94 12.86 -30.95
CA ASP A 14 10.29 12.29 -30.98
C ASP A 14 10.75 11.92 -29.56
N PHE A 15 10.85 10.61 -29.30
CA PHE A 15 11.36 10.06 -28.04
C PHE A 15 12.84 9.68 -28.12
N SER A 16 13.52 9.87 -29.27
CA SER A 16 14.91 9.46 -29.48
C SER A 16 15.86 10.09 -28.45
N LYS A 17 15.62 11.36 -28.11
CA LYS A 17 16.41 12.18 -27.17
C LYS A 17 16.27 11.78 -25.70
N LEU A 18 15.28 10.95 -25.33
CA LEU A 18 15.12 10.49 -23.95
C LEU A 18 16.07 9.31 -23.66
N ASP A 19 16.87 9.44 -22.60
CA ASP A 19 17.67 8.34 -22.04
C ASP A 19 16.79 7.41 -21.19
N ILE A 20 16.04 6.54 -21.85
CA ILE A 20 15.09 5.61 -21.22
C ILE A 20 15.24 4.23 -21.85
N LEU A 21 14.74 3.20 -21.14
CA LEU A 21 14.74 1.83 -21.66
C LEU A 21 14.17 1.73 -23.09
N PRO A 22 14.82 0.98 -24.00
CA PRO A 22 14.36 0.82 -25.39
C PRO A 22 12.91 0.35 -25.50
N ALA A 23 12.50 -0.61 -24.66
CA ALA A 23 11.14 -1.10 -24.61
C ALA A 23 10.13 0.00 -24.22
N LEU A 24 10.48 0.89 -23.28
CA LEU A 24 9.62 2.03 -22.95
C LEU A 24 9.50 3.00 -24.12
N LYS A 25 10.62 3.30 -24.79
CA LYS A 25 10.65 4.18 -25.96
C LYS A 25 9.73 3.67 -27.07
N GLU A 26 9.78 2.37 -27.36
CA GLU A 26 8.90 1.72 -28.32
C GLU A 26 7.42 1.83 -27.90
N GLN A 27 7.09 1.54 -26.64
CA GLN A 27 5.71 1.63 -26.16
C GLN A 27 5.17 3.06 -26.20
N LEU A 28 5.98 4.06 -25.82
CA LEU A 28 5.58 5.47 -25.91
C LEU A 28 5.31 5.87 -27.36
N ALA A 29 6.17 5.48 -28.30
CA ALA A 29 5.99 5.74 -29.72
C ALA A 29 4.71 5.11 -30.26
N VAL A 30 4.48 3.81 -30.00
CA VAL A 30 3.28 3.08 -30.44
C VAL A 30 2.01 3.72 -29.89
N ILE A 31 1.99 4.09 -28.61
CA ILE A 31 0.81 4.70 -27.97
C ILE A 31 0.60 6.12 -28.49
N SER A 32 1.66 6.91 -28.62
CA SER A 32 1.63 8.26 -29.18
C SER A 32 1.08 8.24 -30.60
N GLU A 33 1.60 7.40 -31.48
CA GLU A 33 1.21 7.35 -32.89
C GLU A 33 -0.21 6.79 -33.09
N LYS A 34 -0.51 5.63 -32.50
CA LYS A 34 -1.70 4.86 -32.87
C LYS A 34 -2.96 5.19 -32.05
N CYS A 35 -2.83 5.81 -30.89
CA CYS A 35 -4.00 6.07 -30.04
C CYS A 35 -4.90 7.18 -30.60
N ILE A 36 -6.12 6.80 -30.99
CA ILE A 36 -7.14 7.71 -31.56
C ILE A 36 -7.95 8.53 -30.52
N LYS A 37 -7.53 8.55 -29.26
CA LYS A 37 -8.19 9.31 -28.16
C LYS A 37 -9.71 9.07 -27.99
N CYS A 38 -10.22 7.88 -28.35
CA CYS A 38 -11.64 7.51 -28.36
C CYS A 38 -12.33 7.36 -26.98
N LYS A 39 -11.60 7.47 -25.86
CA LYS A 39 -12.08 7.37 -24.47
C LYS A 39 -12.70 6.02 -24.03
N LEU A 40 -12.77 4.99 -24.87
CA LEU A 40 -13.32 3.68 -24.49
C LEU A 40 -12.61 3.05 -23.28
N CYS A 41 -11.28 3.03 -23.28
CA CYS A 41 -10.51 2.54 -22.13
C CYS A 41 -10.69 3.40 -20.86
N GLN A 42 -10.94 4.70 -21.03
CA GLN A 42 -11.20 5.61 -19.93
C GLN A 42 -12.59 5.37 -19.34
N LYS A 43 -13.60 5.10 -20.17
CA LYS A 43 -14.95 4.76 -19.71
C LYS A 43 -14.95 3.59 -18.73
N GLU A 44 -14.14 2.56 -19.01
CA GLU A 44 -14.13 1.31 -18.22
C GLU A 44 -13.08 1.27 -17.09
N CYS A 45 -12.06 2.14 -17.11
CA CYS A 45 -10.92 2.06 -16.19
C CYS A 45 -10.82 3.29 -15.27
N GLU A 46 -11.10 3.09 -13.98
CA GLU A 46 -10.97 4.13 -12.94
C GLU A 46 -9.61 4.86 -12.96
N PHE A 47 -8.52 4.13 -13.12
CA PHE A 47 -7.18 4.70 -13.20
C PHE A 47 -7.03 5.67 -14.40
N LEU A 48 -7.56 5.31 -15.57
CA LEU A 48 -7.52 6.20 -16.75
C LEU A 48 -8.56 7.33 -16.66
N ARG A 49 -9.67 7.16 -15.92
CA ARG A 49 -10.57 8.28 -15.58
C ARG A 49 -9.83 9.33 -14.76
N LYS A 50 -9.04 8.89 -13.78
CA LYS A 50 -8.24 9.76 -12.90
C LYS A 50 -7.09 10.46 -13.66
N HIS A 51 -6.31 9.72 -14.45
CA HIS A 51 -5.03 10.22 -15.00
C HIS A 51 -5.09 10.67 -16.46
N GLY A 52 -6.16 10.38 -17.20
CA GLY A 52 -6.32 10.79 -18.58
C GLY A 52 -6.08 9.69 -19.61
N LYS A 53 -6.01 10.09 -20.89
CA LYS A 53 -5.93 9.13 -22.01
C LYS A 53 -4.49 8.63 -22.19
N PRO A 54 -4.30 7.38 -22.65
CA PRO A 54 -2.97 6.83 -22.90
C PRO A 54 -2.09 7.71 -23.81
N LYS A 55 -2.65 8.29 -24.89
CA LYS A 55 -1.91 9.21 -25.77
C LYS A 55 -1.37 10.41 -25.02
N ASP A 56 -2.22 11.10 -24.26
CA ASP A 56 -1.84 12.33 -23.56
C ASP A 56 -0.74 12.05 -22.52
N ILE A 57 -0.81 10.89 -21.86
CA ILE A 57 0.22 10.41 -20.93
C ILE A 57 1.54 10.11 -21.66
N ALA A 58 1.49 9.40 -22.80
CA ALA A 58 2.68 9.08 -23.58
C ALA A 58 3.34 10.34 -24.16
N ASP A 59 2.53 11.22 -24.76
CA ASP A 59 2.96 12.49 -25.34
C ASP A 59 3.52 13.45 -24.29
N SER A 60 3.19 13.29 -23.02
CA SER A 60 3.65 14.19 -21.94
C SER A 60 4.71 13.56 -21.04
N TYR A 61 5.12 12.32 -21.34
CA TYR A 61 6.03 11.56 -20.49
C TYR A 61 7.37 12.30 -20.25
N ASN A 62 7.74 12.40 -18.98
CA ASN A 62 9.03 12.91 -18.53
C ASN A 62 9.57 11.97 -17.43
N PRO A 63 10.72 11.30 -17.64
CA PRO A 63 11.26 10.36 -16.67
C PRO A 63 11.74 11.02 -15.37
N ASP A 64 12.04 12.32 -15.39
CA ASP A 64 12.53 13.08 -14.23
C ASP A 64 11.40 13.70 -13.41
N ASP A 65 10.18 13.77 -13.96
CA ASP A 65 9.01 14.25 -13.25
C ASP A 65 8.46 13.14 -12.35
N ASN A 66 8.38 13.46 -11.05
CA ASN A 66 7.83 12.61 -10.01
C ASN A 66 6.43 12.06 -10.37
N LEU A 67 5.64 12.72 -11.23
CA LEU A 67 4.29 12.29 -11.60
C LEU A 67 4.39 10.98 -12.36
N TYR A 68 5.25 10.93 -13.38
CA TYR A 68 5.45 9.73 -14.19
C TYR A 68 6.29 8.66 -13.50
N GLN A 69 7.02 9.02 -12.45
CA GLN A 69 7.65 8.04 -11.56
C GLN A 69 6.60 7.33 -10.68
N GLY A 70 5.62 8.06 -10.14
CA GLY A 70 4.63 7.51 -9.22
C GLY A 70 3.37 6.93 -9.86
N MET A 71 2.73 7.67 -10.77
CA MET A 71 1.44 7.33 -11.37
C MET A 71 1.36 5.91 -11.97
N PRO A 72 2.38 5.38 -12.67
CA PRO A 72 2.32 4.02 -13.22
C PRO A 72 2.08 2.94 -12.17
N PHE A 73 2.48 3.18 -10.91
CA PHE A 73 2.27 2.27 -9.78
C PHE A 73 0.81 2.23 -9.28
N GLU A 74 -0.03 3.17 -9.70
CA GLU A 74 -1.47 3.16 -9.47
C GLU A 74 -2.26 2.33 -10.51
N CYS A 75 -1.63 1.92 -11.62
CA CYS A 75 -2.24 1.06 -12.64
C CYS A 75 -2.32 -0.40 -12.17
N SER A 76 -3.45 -1.10 -12.29
CA SER A 76 -3.52 -2.51 -11.88
C SER A 76 -2.88 -3.51 -12.85
N LEU A 77 -2.37 -3.04 -14.00
CA LEU A 77 -1.84 -3.86 -15.10
C LEU A 77 -2.81 -4.94 -15.58
N CYS A 78 -4.12 -4.73 -15.39
CA CYS A 78 -5.16 -5.72 -15.65
C CYS A 78 -5.50 -5.91 -17.14
N GLN A 79 -4.95 -5.05 -18.01
CA GLN A 79 -5.13 -5.08 -19.47
C GLN A 79 -6.56 -4.92 -19.98
N LEU A 80 -7.50 -4.42 -19.16
CA LEU A 80 -8.84 -4.07 -19.64
C LEU A 80 -8.79 -3.03 -20.76
N CYS A 81 -7.86 -2.06 -20.65
CA CYS A 81 -7.62 -1.06 -21.68
C CYS A 81 -7.25 -1.66 -23.04
N VAL A 82 -6.61 -2.83 -23.07
CA VAL A 82 -6.26 -3.55 -24.31
C VAL A 82 -7.49 -4.21 -24.91
N ALA A 83 -8.28 -4.90 -24.07
CA ALA A 83 -9.47 -5.63 -24.49
C ALA A 83 -10.56 -4.72 -25.10
N VAL A 84 -10.63 -3.45 -24.67
CA VAL A 84 -11.62 -2.48 -25.17
C VAL A 84 -11.05 -1.52 -26.22
N CYS A 85 -9.77 -1.67 -26.61
CA CYS A 85 -9.13 -0.75 -27.54
C CYS A 85 -9.45 -1.12 -29.00
N PRO A 86 -10.05 -0.22 -29.80
CA PRO A 86 -10.38 -0.51 -31.20
C PRO A 86 -9.13 -0.62 -32.10
N VAL A 87 -8.03 0.05 -31.71
CA VAL A 87 -6.76 0.06 -32.46
C VAL A 87 -5.70 -0.86 -31.86
N LYS A 88 -6.10 -1.75 -30.94
CA LYS A 88 -5.28 -2.85 -30.39
C LYS A 88 -3.91 -2.44 -29.80
N ILE A 89 -3.81 -1.23 -29.23
CA ILE A 89 -2.63 -0.80 -28.49
C ILE A 89 -2.62 -1.31 -27.05
N ASN A 90 -1.45 -1.31 -26.40
CA ASN A 90 -1.28 -1.86 -25.04
C ASN A 90 -0.81 -0.82 -23.99
N PRO A 91 -1.71 0.04 -23.48
CA PRO A 91 -1.35 1.00 -22.43
C PRO A 91 -0.82 0.34 -21.15
N ALA A 92 -1.32 -0.85 -20.79
CA ALA A 92 -0.87 -1.54 -19.59
C ALA A 92 0.61 -1.96 -19.69
N PHE A 93 1.10 -2.31 -20.88
CA PHE A 93 2.52 -2.61 -21.08
C PHE A 93 3.39 -1.35 -21.02
N MET A 94 2.93 -0.24 -21.60
CA MET A 94 3.57 1.07 -21.40
C MET A 94 3.73 1.41 -19.91
N PHE A 95 2.69 1.26 -19.08
CA PHE A 95 2.80 1.51 -17.64
C PHE A 95 3.76 0.56 -16.92
N LEU A 96 3.86 -0.71 -17.34
CA LEU A 96 4.85 -1.63 -16.81
C LEU A 96 6.28 -1.15 -17.13
N GLU A 97 6.53 -0.72 -18.36
CA GLU A 97 7.83 -0.18 -18.77
C GLU A 97 8.17 1.12 -18.02
N MET A 98 7.18 1.98 -17.74
CA MET A 98 7.40 3.16 -16.90
C MET A 98 7.80 2.79 -15.45
N ARG A 99 7.22 1.71 -14.88
CA ARG A 99 7.65 1.20 -13.57
C ARG A 99 9.10 0.71 -13.62
N ARG A 100 9.46 -0.06 -14.65
CA ARG A 100 10.83 -0.57 -14.87
C ARG A 100 11.85 0.56 -14.99
N GLU A 101 11.53 1.58 -15.78
CA GLU A 101 12.37 2.78 -15.91
C GLU A 101 12.52 3.53 -14.58
N THR A 102 11.42 3.65 -13.83
CA THR A 102 11.45 4.30 -12.50
C THR A 102 12.33 3.53 -11.52
N VAL A 103 12.27 2.20 -11.53
CA VAL A 103 13.14 1.35 -10.70
C VAL A 103 14.60 1.43 -11.16
N ARG A 104 14.87 1.40 -12.48
CA ARG A 104 16.22 1.56 -13.07
C ARG A 104 16.87 2.86 -12.61
N ARG A 105 16.09 3.95 -12.55
CA ARG A 105 16.54 5.26 -12.07
C ARG A 105 16.64 5.38 -10.54
N GLY A 106 16.37 4.30 -9.79
CA GLY A 106 16.46 4.28 -8.34
C GLY A 106 15.29 4.96 -7.60
N ASN A 107 14.18 5.23 -8.30
CA ASN A 107 13.03 5.97 -7.77
C ASN A 107 11.80 5.09 -7.47
N GLY A 108 11.90 3.76 -7.70
CA GLY A 108 10.80 2.81 -7.52
C GLY A 108 10.78 2.03 -6.20
N ASP A 109 11.65 2.38 -5.23
CA ASP A 109 11.66 1.78 -3.90
C ASP A 109 10.61 2.47 -2.99
N TYR A 110 9.40 1.92 -2.96
CA TYR A 110 8.32 2.43 -2.10
C TYR A 110 8.15 1.57 -0.84
N PRO A 111 8.27 2.16 0.37
CA PRO A 111 8.13 1.43 1.63
C PRO A 111 6.79 0.69 1.79
N GLU A 112 5.73 1.18 1.15
CA GLU A 112 4.40 0.56 1.16
C GLU A 112 4.41 -0.86 0.57
N TYR A 113 5.35 -1.17 -0.32
CA TYR A 113 5.52 -2.50 -0.90
C TYR A 113 6.31 -3.47 -0.02
N ASN A 114 6.88 -3.05 1.10
CA ASN A 114 7.66 -3.93 1.98
C ASN A 114 6.87 -5.19 2.38
N THR A 115 5.56 -5.08 2.61
CA THR A 115 4.71 -6.23 2.95
C THR A 115 4.71 -7.28 1.84
N ILE A 116 4.48 -6.89 0.59
CA ILE A 116 4.41 -7.83 -0.54
C ILE A 116 5.80 -8.32 -0.95
N LEU A 117 6.83 -7.47 -0.89
CA LEU A 117 8.21 -7.85 -1.17
C LEU A 117 8.76 -8.83 -0.12
N ASN A 118 8.42 -8.65 1.16
CA ASN A 118 8.77 -9.61 2.21
C ASN A 118 8.00 -10.93 2.06
N TYR A 119 6.74 -10.89 1.63
CA TYR A 119 5.98 -12.10 1.31
C TYR A 119 6.63 -12.88 0.16
N GLU A 120 7.05 -12.20 -0.91
CA GLU A 120 7.80 -12.79 -2.03
C GLU A 120 9.13 -13.37 -1.56
N LYS A 121 9.95 -12.59 -0.84
CA LYS A 121 11.25 -13.01 -0.30
C LYS A 121 11.14 -14.25 0.58
N ARG A 122 10.13 -14.31 1.46
CA ARG A 122 9.84 -15.53 2.23
C ARG A 122 9.43 -16.66 1.32
N GLY A 123 8.60 -16.38 0.32
CA GLY A 123 8.11 -17.37 -0.63
C GLY A 123 9.19 -18.07 -1.44
N THR A 124 10.27 -17.36 -1.79
CA THR A 124 11.46 -17.89 -2.48
C THR A 124 12.54 -18.38 -1.52
N SER A 125 12.34 -18.34 -0.20
CA SER A 125 13.36 -18.78 0.75
C SER A 125 13.39 -20.30 0.90
N LYS A 126 14.57 -20.85 1.21
CA LYS A 126 14.79 -22.26 1.56
C LYS A 126 13.70 -22.84 2.46
N LYS A 127 13.30 -22.07 3.50
CA LYS A 127 12.30 -22.48 4.49
C LYS A 127 10.93 -22.78 3.87
N TYR A 128 10.48 -21.99 2.90
CA TYR A 128 9.14 -22.11 2.30
C TYR A 128 9.12 -22.73 0.91
N SER A 129 10.26 -22.77 0.23
CA SER A 129 10.39 -23.46 -1.04
C SER A 129 10.50 -24.98 -0.85
N PHE A 130 9.91 -25.76 -1.75
CA PHE A 130 10.05 -27.21 -1.79
C PHE A 130 9.79 -27.72 -3.21
N TYR A 131 10.69 -28.56 -3.70
CA TYR A 131 10.64 -29.18 -5.01
C TYR A 131 10.73 -30.69 -4.78
N PHE A 132 9.80 -31.43 -5.36
CA PHE A 132 9.87 -32.87 -5.45
C PHE A 132 9.62 -33.31 -6.89
N LEU A 133 10.59 -33.99 -7.47
CA LEU A 133 10.58 -34.51 -8.83
C LEU A 133 10.78 -36.04 -8.76
N PRO A 134 9.71 -36.85 -8.92
CA PRO A 134 9.82 -38.31 -9.00
C PRO A 134 10.75 -38.76 -10.14
N THR A 135 11.24 -39.99 -10.08
CA THR A 135 11.92 -40.60 -11.24
C THR A 135 11.01 -40.58 -12.47
N GLY A 136 11.53 -40.10 -13.61
CA GLY A 136 10.75 -39.95 -14.84
C GLY A 136 9.78 -38.75 -14.86
N CYS A 137 9.94 -37.79 -13.95
CA CYS A 137 9.12 -36.58 -13.91
C CYS A 137 9.40 -35.64 -15.09
N ASP A 138 8.43 -35.49 -15.98
CA ASP A 138 8.43 -34.48 -17.05
C ASP A 138 7.43 -33.34 -16.78
N THR A 139 6.53 -33.54 -15.82
CA THR A 139 5.38 -32.68 -15.54
C THR A 139 5.35 -32.35 -14.05
N ILE A 140 5.19 -31.06 -13.71
CA ILE A 140 5.02 -30.63 -12.32
C ILE A 140 3.68 -29.93 -12.08
N PHE A 141 3.18 -30.04 -10.86
CA PHE A 141 2.13 -29.19 -10.33
C PHE A 141 2.71 -27.97 -9.59
N PHE A 142 2.33 -26.78 -10.05
CA PHE A 142 2.69 -25.49 -9.45
C PHE A 142 1.44 -24.79 -8.88
N PRO A 143 1.10 -24.97 -7.58
CA PRO A 143 -0.11 -24.40 -6.98
C PRO A 143 -0.09 -22.88 -6.85
N GLY A 144 1.10 -22.28 -6.79
CA GLY A 144 1.31 -20.87 -6.47
C GLY A 144 1.33 -20.58 -4.96
N CYS A 145 2.01 -19.49 -4.59
CA CYS A 145 2.38 -19.20 -3.21
C CYS A 145 1.19 -18.88 -2.27
N THR A 146 0.17 -18.15 -2.75
CA THR A 146 -0.99 -17.75 -1.92
C THR A 146 -1.88 -18.94 -1.61
N LEU A 147 -2.16 -19.77 -2.62
CA LEU A 147 -3.05 -20.92 -2.48
C LEU A 147 -2.51 -21.91 -1.44
N SER A 148 -1.20 -22.19 -1.47
CA SER A 148 -0.51 -23.05 -0.48
C SER A 148 -0.60 -22.56 0.96
N GLY A 149 -0.86 -21.27 1.20
CA GLY A 149 -1.04 -20.72 2.54
C GLY A 149 -2.50 -20.65 2.97
N THR A 150 -3.39 -20.24 2.07
CA THR A 150 -4.82 -20.05 2.40
C THR A 150 -5.62 -21.34 2.42
N ARG A 151 -5.25 -22.30 1.55
CA ARG A 151 -5.99 -23.54 1.24
C ARG A 151 -5.02 -24.73 1.09
N PRO A 152 -4.15 -24.99 2.09
CA PRO A 152 -3.12 -26.02 1.98
C PRO A 152 -3.69 -27.42 1.75
N ASP A 153 -4.83 -27.72 2.36
CA ASP A 153 -5.57 -28.97 2.23
C ASP A 153 -6.09 -29.16 0.80
N LYS A 154 -6.64 -28.11 0.17
CA LYS A 154 -7.08 -28.16 -1.24
C LYS A 154 -5.92 -28.38 -2.18
N VAL A 155 -4.75 -27.76 -1.91
CA VAL A 155 -3.53 -28.01 -2.69
C VAL A 155 -3.12 -29.48 -2.59
N GLN A 156 -3.16 -30.05 -1.39
CA GLN A 156 -2.83 -31.47 -1.20
C GLN A 156 -3.85 -32.39 -1.90
N LYS A 157 -5.17 -32.17 -1.70
CA LYS A 157 -6.23 -32.93 -2.37
C LYS A 157 -6.12 -32.86 -3.91
N LEU A 158 -5.82 -31.68 -4.45
CA LEU A 158 -5.63 -31.50 -5.89
C LEU A 158 -4.38 -32.23 -6.41
N TYR A 159 -3.27 -32.18 -5.67
CA TYR A 159 -2.07 -32.92 -6.05
C TYR A 159 -2.33 -34.43 -6.10
N GLU A 160 -2.98 -34.99 -5.08
CA GLU A 160 -3.34 -36.41 -5.05
C GLU A 160 -4.34 -36.79 -6.16
N HIS A 161 -5.29 -35.89 -6.48
CA HIS A 161 -6.22 -36.10 -7.60
C HIS A 161 -5.49 -36.19 -8.93
N ILE A 162 -4.56 -35.26 -9.21
CA ILE A 162 -3.77 -35.26 -10.46
C ILE A 162 -2.89 -36.51 -10.56
N LYS A 163 -2.32 -36.96 -9.43
CA LYS A 163 -1.44 -38.14 -9.36
C LYS A 163 -2.13 -39.44 -9.79
N LYS A 164 -3.47 -39.52 -9.69
CA LYS A 164 -4.24 -40.67 -10.21
C LYS A 164 -4.10 -40.85 -11.73
N THR A 165 -3.90 -39.75 -12.46
CA THR A 165 -3.73 -39.75 -13.92
C THR A 165 -2.26 -39.65 -14.33
N ILE A 166 -1.45 -38.89 -13.59
CA ILE A 166 -0.01 -38.72 -13.84
C ILE A 166 0.78 -39.19 -12.61
N PRO A 167 1.08 -40.50 -12.47
CA PRO A 167 1.77 -41.02 -11.29
C PRO A 167 3.16 -40.42 -11.03
N SER A 168 3.87 -40.01 -12.08
CA SER A 168 5.21 -39.39 -12.05
C SER A 168 5.18 -37.86 -11.87
N ILE A 169 4.02 -37.26 -11.59
CA ILE A 169 3.91 -35.81 -11.45
C ILE A 169 4.73 -35.31 -10.25
N GLY A 170 5.54 -34.27 -10.48
CA GLY A 170 6.25 -33.56 -9.42
C GLY A 170 5.41 -32.44 -8.81
N ILE A 171 5.89 -31.86 -7.71
CA ILE A 171 5.25 -30.68 -7.10
C ILE A 171 6.30 -29.64 -6.71
N VAL A 172 6.00 -28.38 -7.01
CA VAL A 172 6.86 -27.25 -6.68
C VAL A 172 6.10 -26.20 -5.88
N LEU A 173 6.46 -26.09 -4.61
CA LEU A 173 6.09 -24.98 -3.75
C LEU A 173 7.15 -23.89 -3.90
N ASP A 174 6.87 -22.86 -4.69
CA ASP A 174 7.72 -21.68 -4.81
C ASP A 174 6.89 -20.43 -5.20
N CYS A 175 7.52 -19.27 -5.26
CA CYS A 175 6.96 -18.04 -5.80
C CYS A 175 7.46 -17.82 -7.24
N CYS A 176 6.55 -17.59 -8.18
CA CYS A 176 6.88 -17.16 -9.54
C CYS A 176 7.44 -15.71 -9.63
N THR A 177 7.63 -15.03 -8.50
CA THR A 177 8.15 -13.66 -8.40
C THR A 177 7.37 -12.59 -9.19
N LYS A 178 6.07 -12.85 -9.45
CA LYS A 178 5.19 -11.88 -10.09
C LYS A 178 5.14 -10.51 -9.38
N PRO A 179 5.13 -10.40 -8.04
CA PRO A 179 5.17 -9.10 -7.39
C PRO A 179 6.35 -8.24 -7.86
N SER A 180 7.57 -8.78 -7.87
CA SER A 180 8.73 -8.05 -8.40
C SER A 180 8.61 -7.69 -9.88
N HIS A 181 8.09 -8.60 -10.72
CA HIS A 181 7.78 -8.30 -12.12
C HIS A 181 6.85 -7.08 -12.24
N ASP A 182 5.70 -7.12 -11.55
CA ASP A 182 4.67 -6.07 -11.66
C ASP A 182 5.13 -4.75 -11.03
N LEU A 183 6.04 -4.78 -10.06
CA LEU A 183 6.63 -3.59 -9.44
C LEU A 183 7.82 -3.02 -10.23
N GLY A 184 8.12 -3.56 -11.42
CA GLY A 184 9.21 -3.06 -12.26
C GLY A 184 10.61 -3.48 -11.81
N ARG A 185 10.73 -4.38 -10.81
CA ARG A 185 12.01 -4.98 -10.36
C ARG A 185 12.43 -6.09 -11.33
N ASP A 186 12.58 -5.72 -12.60
CA ASP A 186 12.71 -6.68 -13.71
C ASP A 186 13.96 -7.54 -13.57
N GLU A 187 15.12 -6.95 -13.27
CA GLU A 187 16.36 -7.69 -13.07
C GLU A 187 16.24 -8.76 -11.97
N TYR A 188 15.61 -8.41 -10.85
CA TYR A 188 15.35 -9.36 -9.76
C TYR A 188 14.41 -10.48 -10.21
N PHE A 189 13.32 -10.14 -10.90
CA PHE A 189 12.37 -11.10 -11.44
C PHE A 189 13.04 -12.07 -12.42
N GLN A 190 13.78 -11.55 -13.42
CA GLN A 190 14.43 -12.37 -14.44
C GLN A 190 15.41 -13.36 -13.80
N LYS A 191 16.31 -12.89 -12.94
CA LYS A 191 17.29 -13.75 -12.26
C LYS A 191 16.63 -14.83 -11.39
N MET A 192 15.60 -14.47 -10.60
CA MET A 192 14.93 -15.44 -9.73
C MET A 192 14.07 -16.44 -10.51
N PHE A 193 13.36 -16.01 -11.55
CA PHE A 193 12.51 -16.89 -12.34
C PHE A 193 13.34 -17.82 -13.23
N GLN A 194 14.37 -17.28 -13.90
CA GLN A 194 15.27 -18.02 -14.78
C GLN A 194 16.00 -19.14 -14.03
N GLU A 195 16.51 -18.87 -12.82
CA GLU A 195 17.16 -19.90 -12.00
C GLU A 195 16.23 -21.09 -11.70
N MET A 196 14.97 -20.82 -11.37
CA MET A 196 13.98 -21.88 -11.17
C MET A 196 13.67 -22.62 -12.46
N LYS A 197 13.47 -21.89 -13.57
CA LYS A 197 13.16 -22.46 -14.89
C LYS A 197 14.26 -23.41 -15.34
N GLU A 198 15.51 -22.97 -15.29
CA GLU A 198 16.69 -23.75 -15.68
C GLU A 198 16.82 -25.00 -14.82
N TYR A 199 16.66 -24.90 -13.50
CA TYR A 199 16.69 -26.05 -12.63
C TYR A 199 15.64 -27.10 -13.03
N LEU A 200 14.39 -26.67 -13.28
CA LEU A 200 13.33 -27.58 -13.71
C LEU A 200 13.67 -28.25 -15.05
N MET A 201 14.15 -27.48 -16.03
CA MET A 201 14.48 -27.99 -17.35
C MET A 201 15.65 -28.99 -17.34
N ILE A 202 16.71 -28.71 -16.57
CA ILE A 202 17.87 -29.61 -16.44
C ILE A 202 17.45 -30.94 -15.79
N ASN A 203 16.44 -30.91 -14.92
CA ASN A 203 15.88 -32.12 -14.29
C ASN A 203 14.73 -32.74 -15.10
N GLY A 204 14.66 -32.49 -16.40
CA GLY A 204 13.75 -33.18 -17.32
C GLY A 204 12.33 -32.62 -17.40
N VAL A 205 11.97 -31.60 -16.61
CA VAL A 205 10.63 -31.00 -16.65
C VAL A 205 10.42 -30.25 -17.97
N ARG A 206 9.31 -30.55 -18.64
CA ARG A 206 8.85 -29.92 -19.88
C ARG A 206 7.42 -29.39 -19.79
N ASN A 207 6.66 -29.81 -18.79
CA ASN A 207 5.26 -29.43 -18.63
C ASN A 207 4.99 -28.89 -17.22
N VAL A 208 4.15 -27.86 -17.10
CA VAL A 208 3.72 -27.30 -15.82
C VAL A 208 2.19 -27.17 -15.79
N LEU A 209 1.57 -27.84 -14.84
CA LEU A 209 0.17 -27.64 -14.45
C LEU A 209 0.07 -26.56 -13.39
N VAL A 210 -0.71 -25.50 -13.66
CA VAL A 210 -0.76 -24.31 -12.79
C VAL A 210 -2.18 -24.07 -12.27
N ALA A 211 -2.32 -23.93 -10.95
CA ALA A 211 -3.59 -23.53 -10.32
C ALA A 211 -3.77 -22.01 -10.23
N CYS A 212 -2.65 -21.29 -10.17
CA CYS A 212 -2.63 -19.84 -9.99
C CYS A 212 -2.58 -19.10 -11.34
N PRO A 213 -3.60 -18.29 -11.71
CA PRO A 213 -3.63 -17.50 -12.94
C PRO A 213 -2.40 -16.61 -13.14
N ASN A 214 -1.89 -16.06 -12.04
CA ASN A 214 -0.70 -15.23 -12.03
C ASN A 214 0.56 -16.02 -12.42
N CYS A 215 0.71 -17.23 -11.88
CA CYS A 215 1.82 -18.12 -12.23
C CYS A 215 1.68 -18.59 -13.67
N PHE A 216 0.46 -18.91 -14.14
CA PHE A 216 0.20 -19.30 -15.53
C PHE A 216 0.68 -18.21 -16.49
N LYS A 217 0.31 -16.95 -16.25
CA LYS A 217 0.76 -15.80 -17.06
C LYS A 217 2.29 -15.66 -17.08
N VAL A 218 2.95 -15.87 -15.94
CA VAL A 218 4.41 -15.78 -15.83
C VAL A 218 5.07 -16.90 -16.62
N PHE A 219 4.68 -18.17 -16.38
CA PHE A 219 5.24 -19.31 -17.11
C PHE A 219 4.96 -19.21 -18.62
N LYS A 220 3.74 -18.82 -19.04
CA LYS A 220 3.40 -18.69 -20.46
C LYS A 220 4.25 -17.64 -21.17
N LYS A 221 4.65 -16.57 -20.47
CA LYS A 221 5.41 -15.46 -21.06
C LYS A 221 6.93 -15.64 -20.96
N TYR A 222 7.43 -16.23 -19.88
CA TYR A 222 8.87 -16.28 -19.56
C TYR A 222 9.42 -17.71 -19.40
N GLY A 223 8.56 -18.72 -19.53
CA GLY A 223 8.88 -20.14 -19.39
C GLY A 223 9.13 -20.82 -20.73
N ASP A 224 9.81 -20.17 -21.67
CA ASP A 224 10.30 -20.79 -22.91
C ASP A 224 10.95 -22.15 -22.63
N GLY A 225 10.62 -23.15 -23.46
CA GLY A 225 11.02 -24.54 -23.25
C GLY A 225 10.11 -25.36 -22.32
N ILE A 226 9.11 -24.73 -21.69
CA ILE A 226 8.13 -25.38 -20.82
C ILE A 226 6.71 -25.12 -21.34
N SER A 227 5.95 -26.20 -21.58
CA SER A 227 4.52 -26.13 -21.88
C SER A 227 3.72 -25.85 -20.61
N VAL A 228 2.72 -24.97 -20.71
CA VAL A 228 1.97 -24.47 -19.54
C VAL A 228 0.49 -24.73 -19.75
N ARG A 229 -0.14 -25.36 -18.75
CA ARG A 229 -1.57 -25.69 -18.79
C ARG A 229 -2.23 -25.38 -17.46
N SER A 230 -3.50 -24.98 -17.49
CA SER A 230 -4.26 -24.78 -16.27
C SER A 230 -4.66 -26.11 -15.65
N VAL A 231 -4.62 -26.23 -14.32
CA VAL A 231 -5.20 -27.40 -13.64
C VAL A 231 -6.69 -27.55 -13.90
N TYR A 232 -7.40 -26.46 -14.22
CA TYR A 232 -8.84 -26.52 -14.48
C TYR A 232 -9.11 -27.21 -15.82
N GLU A 233 -8.35 -26.88 -16.87
CA GLU A 233 -8.36 -27.60 -18.15
C GLU A 233 -8.01 -29.07 -17.97
N PHE A 234 -7.03 -29.36 -17.10
CA PHE A 234 -6.67 -30.73 -16.77
C PHE A 234 -7.81 -31.50 -16.09
N MET A 235 -8.46 -30.92 -15.07
CA MET A 235 -9.58 -31.55 -14.35
C MET A 235 -10.80 -31.75 -15.24
N PHE A 236 -11.08 -30.81 -16.15
CA PHE A 236 -12.17 -30.96 -17.11
C PHE A 236 -11.98 -32.18 -18.01
N GLN A 237 -10.74 -32.42 -18.45
CA GLN A 237 -10.43 -33.55 -19.34
C GLN A 237 -10.30 -34.90 -18.62
N ASN A 238 -9.87 -34.90 -17.35
CA ASN A 238 -9.50 -36.12 -16.64
C ASN A 238 -10.45 -36.46 -15.47
N GLY A 239 -11.57 -35.76 -15.37
CA GLY A 239 -12.58 -35.99 -14.35
C GLY A 239 -12.44 -35.11 -13.11
N LEU A 240 -13.59 -34.82 -12.50
CA LEU A 240 -13.72 -34.05 -11.28
C LEU A 240 -13.49 -34.92 -10.03
N PRO A 241 -13.12 -34.31 -8.89
CA PRO A 241 -13.18 -34.98 -7.60
C PRO A 241 -14.61 -35.44 -7.32
N ASP A 242 -14.71 -36.68 -6.82
CA ASP A 242 -15.96 -37.28 -6.38
C ASP A 242 -16.42 -36.60 -5.08
N THR A 243 -17.33 -35.64 -5.23
CA THR A 243 -17.93 -34.87 -4.14
C THR A 243 -19.38 -34.58 -4.50
N GLU A 244 -20.17 -34.18 -3.52
CA GLU A 244 -21.58 -33.90 -3.69
C GLU A 244 -21.87 -32.82 -4.75
N GLN A 245 -23.05 -32.91 -5.37
CA GLN A 245 -23.61 -31.83 -6.17
C GLN A 245 -24.34 -30.84 -5.25
N VAL A 246 -24.39 -29.59 -5.67
CA VAL A 246 -25.07 -28.51 -4.96
C VAL A 246 -25.93 -27.72 -5.92
N HIS A 247 -26.98 -27.09 -5.40
CA HIS A 247 -27.87 -26.24 -6.17
C HIS A 247 -27.79 -24.79 -5.69
N GLY A 248 -27.99 -23.86 -6.61
CA GLY A 248 -27.96 -22.44 -6.33
C GLY A 248 -27.47 -21.64 -7.53
N VAL A 249 -27.54 -20.31 -7.40
CA VAL A 249 -27.11 -19.37 -8.43
C VAL A 249 -25.82 -18.69 -7.98
N VAL A 250 -24.80 -18.76 -8.82
CA VAL A 250 -23.51 -18.10 -8.60
C VAL A 250 -23.17 -17.18 -9.77
N THR A 251 -22.12 -16.39 -9.61
CA THR A 251 -21.52 -15.62 -10.70
C THR A 251 -20.02 -15.83 -10.75
N ILE A 252 -19.38 -15.57 -11.89
CA ILE A 252 -17.95 -15.86 -12.09
C ILE A 252 -17.15 -14.57 -12.20
N HIS A 253 -16.08 -14.46 -11.42
CA HIS A 253 -15.06 -13.45 -11.60
C HIS A 253 -13.82 -14.04 -12.28
N ASP A 254 -13.68 -13.75 -13.57
CA ASP A 254 -12.50 -14.09 -14.36
C ASP A 254 -11.28 -13.23 -13.92
N PRO A 255 -10.17 -13.84 -13.48
CA PRO A 255 -8.95 -13.15 -13.09
C PRO A 255 -8.26 -12.50 -14.29
N CYS A 256 -7.90 -11.21 -14.15
CA CYS A 256 -7.27 -10.45 -15.22
C CYS A 256 -5.94 -11.01 -15.76
N ALA A 257 -5.27 -11.91 -15.02
CA ALA A 257 -4.06 -12.58 -15.49
C ALA A 257 -4.33 -13.55 -16.67
N LEU A 258 -5.54 -14.08 -16.77
CA LEU A 258 -5.98 -15.00 -17.82
C LEU A 258 -6.96 -14.35 -18.80
N ARG A 259 -7.06 -13.01 -18.83
CA ARG A 259 -8.06 -12.25 -19.60
C ARG A 259 -8.24 -12.72 -21.06
N PHE A 260 -7.15 -13.15 -21.70
CA PHE A 260 -7.13 -13.54 -23.11
C PHE A 260 -7.04 -15.06 -23.30
N ASP A 261 -7.17 -15.84 -22.23
CA ASP A 261 -7.16 -17.30 -22.21
C ASP A 261 -8.60 -17.83 -22.07
N GLU A 262 -9.40 -17.62 -23.13
CA GLU A 262 -10.82 -17.97 -23.15
C GLU A 262 -11.11 -19.46 -22.94
N SER A 263 -10.18 -20.35 -23.31
CA SER A 263 -10.31 -21.78 -23.03
C SER A 263 -10.48 -22.04 -21.53
N VAL A 264 -9.66 -21.38 -20.71
CA VAL A 264 -9.72 -21.51 -19.25
C VAL A 264 -11.01 -20.89 -18.69
N HIS A 265 -11.47 -19.78 -19.27
CA HIS A 265 -12.73 -19.14 -18.89
C HIS A 265 -13.92 -20.09 -19.09
N ASN A 266 -13.98 -20.75 -20.24
CA ASN A 266 -15.08 -21.66 -20.60
C ASN A 266 -15.03 -22.90 -19.71
N VAL A 267 -13.86 -23.52 -19.57
CA VAL A 267 -13.68 -24.68 -18.70
C VAL A 267 -14.11 -24.39 -17.26
N VAL A 268 -13.78 -23.22 -16.71
CA VAL A 268 -14.22 -22.85 -15.35
C VAL A 268 -15.74 -22.84 -15.23
N ARG A 269 -16.46 -22.34 -16.25
CA ARG A 269 -17.93 -22.36 -16.28
C ARG A 269 -18.44 -23.79 -16.30
N ASP A 270 -17.86 -24.63 -17.15
CA ASP A 270 -18.24 -26.04 -17.25
C ASP A 270 -18.03 -26.78 -15.92
N LEU A 271 -16.92 -26.53 -15.23
CA LEU A 271 -16.63 -27.13 -13.92
C LEU A 271 -17.62 -26.67 -12.84
N VAL A 272 -18.06 -25.41 -12.87
CA VAL A 272 -19.07 -24.87 -11.94
C VAL A 272 -20.44 -25.47 -12.23
N SER A 273 -20.85 -25.53 -13.49
CA SER A 273 -22.11 -26.16 -13.91
C SER A 273 -22.14 -27.66 -13.63
N ALA A 274 -21.02 -28.36 -13.81
CA ALA A 274 -20.88 -29.79 -13.47
C ALA A 274 -21.06 -30.09 -11.97
N LYS A 275 -20.93 -29.08 -11.09
CA LYS A 275 -21.27 -29.19 -9.65
C LYS A 275 -22.73 -28.86 -9.33
N GLY A 276 -23.58 -28.64 -10.33
CA GLY A 276 -25.03 -28.44 -10.18
C GLY A 276 -25.47 -26.98 -10.05
N LEU A 277 -24.57 -26.02 -10.27
CA LEU A 277 -24.83 -24.59 -10.07
C LEU A 277 -25.21 -23.88 -11.37
N GLU A 278 -26.18 -22.98 -11.27
CA GLU A 278 -26.54 -22.04 -12.33
C GLU A 278 -25.60 -20.82 -12.29
N ILE A 279 -25.09 -20.41 -13.46
CA ILE A 279 -24.20 -19.26 -13.58
C ILE A 279 -24.98 -18.07 -14.16
N LYS A 280 -25.09 -16.99 -13.38
CA LYS A 280 -25.55 -15.69 -13.88
C LYS A 280 -24.38 -14.75 -14.06
N GLU A 281 -24.03 -14.47 -15.30
CA GLU A 281 -22.89 -13.63 -15.64
C GLU A 281 -23.06 -12.18 -15.17
N MET A 282 -21.95 -11.60 -14.73
CA MET A 282 -21.87 -10.15 -14.46
C MET A 282 -21.75 -9.39 -15.80
N PRO A 283 -22.21 -8.12 -15.88
CA PRO A 283 -22.06 -7.32 -17.09
C PRO A 283 -20.63 -7.30 -17.65
N HIS A 284 -19.63 -7.25 -16.77
CA HIS A 284 -18.23 -7.40 -17.13
C HIS A 284 -17.68 -8.77 -16.72
N HIS A 285 -17.62 -9.67 -17.69
CA HIS A 285 -17.05 -11.03 -17.58
C HIS A 285 -16.06 -11.32 -18.71
N GLY A 286 -15.38 -12.47 -18.63
CA GLY A 286 -14.43 -12.94 -19.63
C GLY A 286 -13.34 -11.92 -19.97
N LYS A 287 -13.13 -11.67 -21.27
CA LYS A 287 -12.19 -10.66 -21.77
C LYS A 287 -12.44 -9.25 -21.24
N LYS A 288 -13.67 -8.93 -20.83
CA LYS A 288 -14.07 -7.60 -20.33
C LYS A 288 -14.14 -7.50 -18.81
N THR A 289 -13.78 -8.56 -18.07
CA THR A 289 -13.78 -8.57 -16.58
C THR A 289 -13.08 -7.34 -15.99
N LEU A 290 -13.68 -6.69 -14.99
CA LEU A 290 -13.05 -5.58 -14.26
C LEU A 290 -11.95 -6.10 -13.32
N CYS A 291 -11.05 -5.22 -12.88
CA CYS A 291 -10.08 -5.57 -11.84
C CYS A 291 -10.80 -5.95 -10.54
N CYS A 292 -10.28 -6.92 -9.78
CA CYS A 292 -10.78 -7.20 -8.43
C CYS A 292 -10.36 -6.15 -7.41
N GLY A 293 -9.22 -5.49 -7.61
CA GLY A 293 -8.57 -4.57 -6.65
C GLY A 293 -7.12 -4.93 -6.29
N GLU A 294 -6.73 -6.21 -6.43
CA GLU A 294 -5.39 -6.71 -6.05
C GLU A 294 -4.33 -6.57 -7.15
N GLY A 295 -4.75 -6.40 -8.40
CA GLY A 295 -3.85 -6.39 -9.56
C GLY A 295 -2.73 -5.36 -9.46
N GLY A 296 -1.52 -5.72 -9.87
CA GLY A 296 -0.36 -4.84 -9.90
C GLY A 296 0.08 -4.32 -8.52
N SER A 297 -0.40 -4.93 -7.44
CA SER A 297 -0.17 -4.50 -6.04
C SER A 297 -0.65 -3.07 -5.76
N VAL A 298 -1.66 -2.60 -6.50
CA VAL A 298 -2.16 -1.21 -6.38
C VAL A 298 -2.64 -0.86 -4.97
N GLY A 299 -3.23 -1.81 -4.24
CA GLY A 299 -3.77 -1.57 -2.89
C GLY A 299 -2.78 -1.00 -1.88
N PHE A 300 -1.47 -1.19 -2.07
CA PHE A 300 -0.44 -0.63 -1.18
C PHE A 300 -0.21 0.87 -1.41
N ILE A 301 -0.35 1.35 -2.65
CA ILE A 301 -0.04 2.73 -3.04
C ILE A 301 -1.30 3.57 -3.28
N ALA A 302 -2.32 3.00 -3.91
CA ALA A 302 -3.60 3.65 -4.18
C ALA A 302 -4.77 2.77 -3.70
N PRO A 303 -4.97 2.64 -2.37
CA PRO A 303 -6.03 1.80 -1.79
C PRO A 303 -7.43 2.23 -2.23
N ASP A 304 -7.66 3.51 -2.53
CA ASP A 304 -8.97 3.98 -2.97
C ASP A 304 -9.34 3.47 -4.36
N LEU A 305 -8.38 3.40 -5.29
CA LEU A 305 -8.60 2.77 -6.60
C LEU A 305 -8.93 1.28 -6.45
N ALA A 306 -8.18 0.57 -5.60
CA ALA A 306 -8.43 -0.84 -5.30
C ALA A 306 -9.84 -1.07 -4.75
N LYS A 307 -10.26 -0.25 -3.78
CA LYS A 307 -11.62 -0.29 -3.20
C LYS A 307 -12.70 0.04 -4.23
N ASN A 308 -12.50 1.05 -5.08
CA ASN A 308 -13.48 1.42 -6.10
C ASN A 308 -13.73 0.27 -7.09
N TRP A 309 -12.68 -0.43 -7.54
CA TRP A 309 -12.84 -1.62 -8.38
C TRP A 309 -13.59 -2.76 -7.66
N GLY A 310 -13.26 -3.03 -6.39
CA GLY A 310 -13.99 -4.01 -5.58
C GLY A 310 -15.47 -3.67 -5.40
N SER A 311 -15.80 -2.39 -5.17
CA SER A 311 -17.17 -1.90 -5.07
C SER A 311 -17.95 -2.06 -6.38
N LEU A 312 -17.32 -1.81 -7.53
CA LEU A 312 -17.93 -2.09 -8.84
C LEU A 312 -18.21 -3.59 -9.01
N ARG A 313 -17.28 -4.46 -8.60
CA ARG A 313 -17.51 -5.91 -8.63
C ARG A 313 -18.69 -6.33 -7.76
N LYS A 314 -18.78 -5.81 -6.54
CA LYS A 314 -19.90 -6.05 -5.63
C LYS A 314 -21.23 -5.61 -6.24
N LYS A 315 -21.28 -4.43 -6.85
CA LYS A 315 -22.48 -3.89 -7.49
C LYS A 315 -22.99 -4.83 -8.57
N GLU A 316 -22.11 -5.24 -9.47
CA GLU A 316 -22.47 -6.14 -10.57
C GLU A 316 -22.80 -7.57 -10.13
N ALA A 317 -22.22 -8.05 -9.03
CA ALA A 317 -22.58 -9.36 -8.48
C ALA A 317 -24.01 -9.39 -7.93
N GLU A 318 -24.57 -8.24 -7.54
CA GLU A 318 -25.93 -8.09 -7.01
C GLU A 318 -26.22 -9.09 -5.87
N GLY A 319 -25.27 -9.24 -4.94
CA GLY A 319 -25.39 -10.12 -3.78
C GLY A 319 -25.14 -11.62 -4.06
N LYS A 320 -24.98 -12.04 -5.32
CA LYS A 320 -24.66 -13.43 -5.67
C LYS A 320 -23.26 -13.79 -5.23
N MET A 321 -23.06 -15.06 -4.89
CA MET A 321 -21.73 -15.57 -4.57
C MET A 321 -20.83 -15.54 -5.81
N ILE A 322 -19.69 -14.87 -5.69
CA ILE A 322 -18.66 -14.86 -6.72
C ILE A 322 -17.80 -16.11 -6.59
N VAL A 323 -17.69 -16.89 -7.66
CA VAL A 323 -16.67 -17.93 -7.82
C VAL A 323 -15.52 -17.37 -8.65
N THR A 324 -14.29 -17.52 -8.15
CA THR A 324 -13.09 -17.12 -8.90
C THR A 324 -12.00 -18.18 -8.77
N TYR A 325 -11.08 -18.21 -9.71
CA TYR A 325 -9.99 -19.20 -9.78
C TYR A 325 -8.62 -18.55 -9.53
N CYS A 326 -8.62 -17.38 -8.88
CA CYS A 326 -7.43 -16.72 -8.36
C CYS A 326 -7.55 -16.52 -6.85
N ALA A 327 -6.65 -17.10 -6.07
CA ALA A 327 -6.62 -16.94 -4.61
C ALA A 327 -6.50 -15.46 -4.17
N GLY A 328 -5.76 -14.63 -4.93
CA GLY A 328 -5.67 -13.19 -4.67
C GLY A 328 -7.02 -12.49 -4.83
N CYS A 329 -7.72 -12.74 -5.94
CA CYS A 329 -9.07 -12.21 -6.19
C CYS A 329 -10.05 -12.66 -5.10
N ALA A 330 -10.05 -13.95 -4.74
CA ALA A 330 -10.92 -14.50 -3.71
C ALA A 330 -10.66 -13.82 -2.35
N ASN A 331 -9.40 -13.71 -1.94
CA ASN A 331 -9.06 -13.13 -0.64
C ASN A 331 -9.48 -11.66 -0.53
N PHE A 332 -9.27 -10.86 -1.58
CA PHE A 332 -9.67 -9.46 -1.56
C PHE A 332 -11.20 -9.30 -1.61
N LEU A 333 -11.85 -9.88 -2.61
CA LEU A 333 -13.30 -9.73 -2.80
C LEU A 333 -14.12 -10.33 -1.66
N SER A 334 -13.65 -11.39 -0.99
CA SER A 334 -14.33 -11.98 0.17
C SER A 334 -14.53 -10.99 1.34
N SER A 335 -13.74 -9.92 1.40
CA SER A 335 -13.91 -8.85 2.39
C SER A 335 -15.01 -7.83 2.01
N ILE A 336 -15.54 -7.91 0.79
CA ILE A 336 -16.43 -6.91 0.18
C ILE A 336 -17.80 -7.53 -0.15
N THR A 337 -17.80 -8.74 -0.72
CA THR A 337 -18.97 -9.47 -1.20
C THR A 337 -18.72 -10.98 -1.10
N PRO A 338 -19.74 -11.83 -0.89
CA PRO A 338 -19.56 -13.28 -0.82
C PRO A 338 -18.75 -13.81 -2.00
N THR A 339 -17.57 -14.37 -1.72
CA THR A 339 -16.63 -14.81 -2.76
C THR A 339 -15.90 -16.05 -2.29
N SER A 340 -15.81 -17.05 -3.16
CA SER A 340 -15.08 -18.29 -2.91
C SER A 340 -14.11 -18.63 -4.04
N HIS A 341 -13.10 -19.44 -3.75
CA HIS A 341 -12.21 -19.97 -4.76
C HIS A 341 -12.83 -21.21 -5.42
N ILE A 342 -12.61 -21.45 -6.71
CA ILE A 342 -13.17 -22.61 -7.40
C ILE A 342 -12.77 -23.94 -6.74
N LEU A 343 -11.56 -24.05 -6.20
CA LEU A 343 -11.14 -25.27 -5.49
C LEU A 343 -11.88 -25.51 -4.17
N ASP A 344 -12.43 -24.47 -3.56
CA ASP A 344 -13.32 -24.64 -2.41
C ASP A 344 -14.60 -25.35 -2.89
N LEU A 345 -15.18 -24.87 -3.99
CA LEU A 345 -16.37 -25.47 -4.61
C LEU A 345 -16.12 -26.91 -5.09
N LEU A 346 -14.99 -27.19 -5.73
CA LEU A 346 -14.75 -28.51 -6.32
C LEU A 346 -14.45 -29.61 -5.28
N PHE A 347 -13.98 -29.25 -4.09
CA PHE A 347 -13.62 -30.22 -3.05
C PHE A 347 -14.53 -30.18 -1.82
N GLU A 348 -15.23 -29.08 -1.56
CA GLU A 348 -16.19 -28.88 -0.47
C GLU A 348 -17.37 -27.99 -0.92
N PRO A 349 -18.19 -28.47 -1.87
CA PRO A 349 -19.24 -27.66 -2.48
C PRO A 349 -20.31 -27.20 -1.47
N SER A 350 -20.77 -28.06 -0.55
CA SER A 350 -21.79 -27.68 0.44
C SER A 350 -21.30 -26.61 1.41
N ALA A 351 -20.05 -26.75 1.88
CA ALA A 351 -19.44 -25.74 2.75
C ALA A 351 -19.19 -24.42 2.01
N THR A 352 -18.92 -24.49 0.70
CA THR A 352 -18.73 -23.30 -0.13
C THR A 352 -20.02 -22.51 -0.29
N ILE A 353 -21.12 -23.16 -0.68
CA ILE A 353 -22.41 -22.47 -0.91
C ILE A 353 -23.01 -21.93 0.39
N SER A 354 -22.84 -22.64 1.51
CA SER A 354 -23.26 -22.15 2.83
C SER A 354 -22.35 -21.05 3.42
N GLY A 355 -21.25 -20.70 2.74
CA GLY A 355 -20.30 -19.69 3.22
C GLY A 355 -19.42 -20.14 4.41
N ASN A 356 -19.40 -21.44 4.69
CA ASN A 356 -18.72 -22.04 5.84
C ASN A 356 -17.34 -22.62 5.51
N VAL A 357 -16.86 -22.49 4.27
CA VAL A 357 -15.53 -22.99 3.90
C VAL A 357 -14.43 -22.30 4.70
N ARG A 358 -13.52 -23.09 5.26
CA ARG A 358 -12.42 -22.59 6.08
C ARG A 358 -11.31 -22.01 5.20
N VAL A 359 -11.09 -20.70 5.28
CA VAL A 359 -10.00 -20.01 4.60
C VAL A 359 -9.07 -19.37 5.63
N SER A 360 -7.79 -19.76 5.59
CA SER A 360 -6.79 -19.24 6.54
C SER A 360 -6.34 -17.81 6.20
N LYS A 361 -6.11 -16.99 7.22
CA LYS A 361 -5.57 -15.62 7.11
C LYS A 361 -4.16 -15.53 7.70
N ALA A 362 -3.42 -14.48 7.35
CA ALA A 362 -2.12 -14.23 7.98
C ALA A 362 -2.30 -13.97 9.49
N PRO A 363 -1.38 -14.44 10.36
CA PRO A 363 -0.12 -15.12 10.06
C PRO A 363 -0.22 -16.65 9.91
N ILE A 364 -1.38 -17.27 10.16
CA ILE A 364 -1.58 -18.73 10.12
C ILE A 364 -1.22 -19.32 8.74
N THR A 365 -1.44 -18.57 7.66
CA THR A 365 -1.05 -18.97 6.31
C THR A 365 0.43 -19.35 6.18
N TYR A 366 1.32 -18.76 6.97
CA TYR A 366 2.74 -19.14 6.98
C TYR A 366 2.97 -20.51 7.64
N LEU A 367 2.28 -20.81 8.74
CA LEU A 367 2.35 -22.13 9.38
C LEU A 367 1.79 -23.21 8.44
N ASN A 368 0.68 -22.92 7.77
CA ASN A 368 0.08 -23.81 6.77
C ASN A 368 1.05 -24.19 5.65
N ARG A 369 1.82 -23.23 5.12
CA ARG A 369 2.83 -23.51 4.09
C ARG A 369 3.92 -24.45 4.59
N LEU A 370 4.37 -24.27 5.84
CA LEU A 370 5.37 -25.15 6.46
C LEU A 370 4.81 -26.55 6.70
N LYS A 371 3.55 -26.65 7.16
CA LYS A 371 2.86 -27.92 7.36
C LYS A 371 2.66 -28.66 6.03
N LEU A 372 2.20 -27.96 5.00
CA LEU A 372 2.04 -28.52 3.65
C LEU A 372 3.38 -29.04 3.11
N LYS A 373 4.45 -28.26 3.21
CA LYS A 373 5.80 -28.68 2.85
C LYS A 373 6.23 -29.94 3.60
N SER A 374 6.03 -29.97 4.92
CA SER A 374 6.37 -31.13 5.75
C SER A 374 5.60 -32.38 5.34
N ASN A 375 4.28 -32.26 5.10
CA ASN A 375 3.44 -33.35 4.64
C ASN A 375 3.89 -33.90 3.28
N LEU A 376 4.12 -33.02 2.30
CA LEU A 376 4.58 -33.42 0.97
C LEU A 376 5.95 -34.10 1.05
N ARG A 377 6.88 -33.57 1.86
CA ARG A 377 8.20 -34.17 2.06
C ARG A 377 8.11 -35.57 2.64
N LYS A 378 7.23 -35.81 3.61
CA LYS A 378 7.00 -37.16 4.18
C LYS A 378 6.40 -38.13 3.17
N ALA A 379 5.55 -37.65 2.27
CA ALA A 379 4.93 -38.45 1.21
C ALA A 379 5.81 -38.65 -0.03
N SER A 380 6.95 -37.95 -0.11
CA SER A 380 7.86 -38.00 -1.26
C SER A 380 8.82 -39.19 -1.14
N GLN A 381 8.70 -40.16 -2.03
CA GLN A 381 9.59 -41.32 -2.14
C GLN A 381 10.17 -41.40 -3.55
N ASN A 382 11.40 -41.90 -3.70
CA ASN A 382 12.05 -42.18 -4.99
C ASN A 382 12.01 -40.99 -5.98
N GLY A 383 12.78 -39.94 -5.69
CA GLY A 383 12.90 -38.76 -6.54
C GLY A 383 13.87 -37.72 -5.99
N VAL A 384 14.09 -36.65 -6.77
CA VAL A 384 14.94 -35.52 -6.39
C VAL A 384 14.14 -34.56 -5.51
N ILE A 385 14.69 -34.21 -4.36
CA ILE A 385 14.15 -33.18 -3.47
C ILE A 385 15.09 -31.97 -3.46
N ARG A 386 14.53 -30.77 -3.61
CA ARG A 386 15.27 -29.52 -3.50
C ARG A 386 14.52 -28.47 -2.67
N GLU A 387 15.31 -27.62 -2.00
CA GLU A 387 14.88 -26.33 -1.49
C GLU A 387 15.68 -25.23 -2.19
N ARG A 388 15.08 -24.07 -2.47
CA ARG A 388 15.77 -22.96 -3.12
C ARG A 388 16.78 -22.33 -2.16
N THR A 389 18.04 -22.30 -2.56
CA THR A 389 19.14 -21.63 -1.86
C THR A 389 19.58 -20.34 -2.55
N PHE A 390 19.28 -20.21 -3.84
CA PHE A 390 19.57 -19.00 -4.60
C PHE A 390 18.76 -17.82 -4.08
N SER A 391 19.45 -16.71 -3.86
CA SER A 391 18.84 -15.42 -3.54
C SER A 391 19.74 -14.31 -4.05
N ILE A 392 19.14 -13.21 -4.48
CA ILE A 392 19.90 -12.03 -4.91
C ILE A 392 20.16 -11.19 -3.66
N PRO A 393 21.42 -10.88 -3.33
CA PRO A 393 21.73 -9.98 -2.24
C PRO A 393 21.09 -8.62 -2.54
N VAL A 394 20.24 -8.16 -1.64
CA VAL A 394 19.73 -6.79 -1.69
C VAL A 394 20.82 -5.92 -1.08
N GLU A 395 21.43 -5.02 -1.87
CA GLU A 395 22.33 -4.02 -1.33
C GLU A 395 21.61 -3.18 -0.28
N THR A 396 21.81 -3.50 0.99
CA THR A 396 21.33 -2.65 2.08
C THR A 396 22.25 -1.44 2.11
N LYS A 397 21.91 -0.37 1.37
CA LYS A 397 22.53 0.94 1.54
C LYS A 397 22.55 1.24 3.04
N GLY A 398 23.76 1.34 3.60
CA GLY A 398 24.11 1.35 5.03
C GLY A 398 23.53 2.52 5.83
N GLY A 399 22.21 2.62 5.87
CA GLY A 399 21.50 3.65 6.62
C GLY A 399 21.06 3.19 8.01
N ASN A 400 21.06 1.89 8.30
CA ASN A 400 20.50 1.39 9.56
C ASN A 400 21.37 1.75 10.77
N LEU A 401 22.71 1.81 10.63
CA LEU A 401 23.59 2.18 11.74
C LEU A 401 23.47 3.67 12.09
N LYS A 402 23.50 4.57 11.09
CA LYS A 402 23.27 6.01 11.31
C LYS A 402 21.85 6.30 11.84
N ARG A 403 20.84 5.50 11.43
CA ARG A 403 19.47 5.60 11.95
C ARG A 403 19.36 5.09 13.37
N PHE A 404 19.98 3.95 13.68
CA PHE A 404 20.03 3.44 15.04
C PHE A 404 20.78 4.42 15.93
N LEU A 405 21.87 5.02 15.46
CA LEU A 405 22.57 6.11 16.14
C LEU A 405 21.70 7.36 16.31
N PHE A 406 20.98 7.81 15.28
CA PHE A 406 20.10 8.98 15.40
C PHE A 406 18.92 8.73 16.35
N LEU A 407 18.25 7.58 16.22
CA LEU A 407 17.18 7.18 17.13
C LEU A 407 17.73 6.94 18.54
N ALA A 408 18.92 6.34 18.68
CA ALA A 408 19.58 6.15 19.95
C ALA A 408 20.04 7.46 20.57
N VAL A 409 20.44 8.47 19.79
CA VAL A 409 20.76 9.82 20.30
C VAL A 409 19.49 10.53 20.76
N ILE A 410 18.39 10.44 20.02
CA ILE A 410 17.08 10.99 20.45
C ILE A 410 16.59 10.26 21.70
N VAL A 411 16.63 8.93 21.72
CA VAL A 411 16.22 8.12 22.87
C VAL A 411 17.15 8.36 24.05
N ALA A 412 18.47 8.48 23.84
CA ALA A 412 19.43 8.81 24.88
C ALA A 412 19.25 10.24 25.39
N ALA A 413 18.88 11.22 24.55
CA ALA A 413 18.55 12.57 25.00
C ALA A 413 17.25 12.59 25.83
N ILE A 414 16.22 11.84 25.40
CA ILE A 414 14.96 11.69 26.16
C ILE A 414 15.20 10.96 27.48
N LEU A 415 15.99 9.88 27.45
CA LEU A 415 16.34 9.10 28.64
C LEU A 415 17.25 9.90 29.57
N ALA A 416 18.23 10.65 29.04
CA ALA A 416 19.08 11.54 29.82
C ALA A 416 18.21 12.58 30.53
N VAL A 417 17.32 13.29 29.83
CA VAL A 417 16.39 14.25 30.45
C VAL A 417 15.52 13.62 31.55
N ARG A 418 15.08 12.37 31.36
CA ARG A 418 14.30 11.64 32.37
C ARG A 418 15.14 11.16 33.56
N TYR A 419 16.37 10.71 33.33
CA TYR A 419 17.26 10.15 34.36
C TYR A 419 18.04 11.23 35.12
N THR A 420 18.35 12.37 34.49
CA THR A 420 19.06 13.49 35.13
C THR A 420 18.16 14.31 36.06
N GLY A 421 16.89 13.93 36.22
CA GLY A 421 15.96 14.65 37.10
C GLY A 421 15.59 16.05 36.62
N VAL A 422 15.82 16.41 35.34
CA VAL A 422 15.41 17.71 34.78
C VAL A 422 13.88 17.86 34.80
N THR A 423 13.15 16.74 34.77
CA THR A 423 11.70 16.74 35.01
C THR A 423 11.32 17.24 36.41
N HIS A 424 12.20 17.09 37.41
CA HIS A 424 12.01 17.63 38.76
C HIS A 424 12.21 19.16 38.78
N TYR A 425 13.11 19.70 37.95
CA TYR A 425 13.23 21.15 37.72
C TYR A 425 12.09 21.73 36.87
N LEU A 426 11.42 20.89 36.07
CA LEU A 426 10.19 21.22 35.34
C LEU A 426 8.93 21.07 36.21
N GLU A 427 9.05 20.68 37.48
CA GLU A 427 7.94 20.78 38.42
C GLU A 427 7.59 22.25 38.63
N GLN A 428 6.29 22.50 38.74
CA GLN A 428 5.71 23.84 38.78
C GLN A 428 6.37 24.76 39.81
N ASN A 429 6.84 24.20 40.95
CA ASN A 429 7.47 24.96 42.03
C ASN A 429 8.93 25.33 41.70
N SER A 430 9.75 24.38 41.24
CA SER A 430 11.16 24.63 40.91
C SER A 430 11.33 25.55 39.69
N LEU A 431 10.47 25.39 38.67
CA LEU A 431 10.49 26.27 37.50
C LEU A 431 10.10 27.70 37.86
N ARG A 432 9.14 27.84 38.79
CA ARG A 432 8.70 29.14 39.30
C ARG A 432 9.81 29.83 40.08
N GLU A 433 10.46 29.13 41.01
CA GLU A 433 11.57 29.66 41.81
C GLU A 433 12.76 30.06 40.94
N LEU A 434 13.13 29.21 39.97
CA LEU A 434 14.20 29.50 39.01
C LEU A 434 13.92 30.79 38.24
N ILE A 435 12.70 30.95 37.71
CA ILE A 435 12.34 32.11 36.87
C ILE A 435 12.20 33.37 37.73
N GLN A 436 11.64 33.28 38.93
CA GLN A 436 11.54 34.41 39.86
C GLN A 436 12.90 34.92 40.32
N GLY A 437 13.89 34.04 40.48
CA GLY A 437 15.25 34.40 40.89
C GLY A 437 15.98 35.38 39.97
N TYR A 438 15.54 35.51 38.71
CA TYR A 438 16.12 36.44 37.73
C TYR A 438 15.44 37.81 37.68
N GLY A 439 14.45 38.09 38.55
CA GLY A 439 13.83 39.41 38.70
C GLY A 439 13.29 39.99 37.40
N VAL A 440 13.86 41.11 36.95
CA VAL A 440 13.41 41.84 35.74
C VAL A 440 13.61 41.02 34.45
N LEU A 441 14.55 40.08 34.41
CA LEU A 441 14.80 39.20 33.25
C LEU A 441 13.89 37.97 33.20
N ALA A 442 13.03 37.76 34.22
CA ALA A 442 12.14 36.62 34.31
C ALA A 442 11.28 36.36 33.05
N PRO A 443 10.67 37.38 32.40
CA PRO A 443 9.91 37.17 31.17
C PRO A 443 10.75 36.61 30.03
N LEU A 444 11.97 37.13 29.82
CA LEU A 444 12.83 36.74 28.72
C LEU A 444 13.33 35.29 28.88
N ILE A 445 13.68 34.91 30.11
CA ILE A 445 14.10 33.54 30.43
C ILE A 445 12.94 32.56 30.27
N TYR A 446 11.74 32.93 30.74
CA TYR A 446 10.53 32.15 30.51
C TYR A 446 10.29 31.89 29.01
N MET A 447 10.38 32.94 28.19
CA MET A 447 10.16 32.85 26.76
C MET A 447 11.19 31.96 26.06
N LEU A 448 12.46 32.05 26.47
CA LEU A 448 13.53 31.21 25.94
C LEU A 448 13.33 29.73 26.29
N ILE A 449 13.03 29.43 27.55
CA ILE A 449 12.76 28.06 28.02
C ILE A 449 11.60 27.47 27.23
N TYR A 450 10.50 28.21 27.08
CA TYR A 450 9.33 27.71 26.37
C TYR A 450 9.52 27.64 24.85
N THR A 451 10.43 28.41 24.27
CA THR A 451 10.77 28.27 22.84
C THR A 451 11.56 26.98 22.59
N ILE A 452 12.50 26.64 23.48
CA ILE A 452 13.40 25.48 23.31
C ILE A 452 12.74 24.17 23.75
N ALA A 453 12.00 24.18 24.86
CA ALA A 453 11.47 22.97 25.49
C ALA A 453 10.60 22.10 24.56
N PRO A 454 9.64 22.65 23.78
CA PRO A 454 8.85 21.87 22.83
C PRO A 454 9.69 21.23 21.71
N ALA A 455 10.75 21.92 21.26
CA ALA A 455 11.67 21.36 20.26
C ALA A 455 12.42 20.13 20.81
N LEU A 456 12.69 20.09 22.12
CA LEU A 456 13.29 18.96 22.83
C LEU A 456 12.27 17.91 23.31
N PHE A 457 11.03 17.94 22.79
CA PHE A 457 9.93 17.05 23.18
C PHE A 457 9.51 17.13 24.66
N LEU A 458 9.85 18.21 25.36
CA LEU A 458 9.41 18.44 26.75
C LEU A 458 7.92 18.83 26.81
N PRO A 459 7.22 18.52 27.90
CA PRO A 459 5.81 18.87 28.07
C PRO A 459 5.66 20.38 28.24
N GLY A 460 4.82 21.01 27.41
CA GLY A 460 4.58 22.45 27.47
C GLY A 460 3.64 22.90 28.60
N LEU A 461 2.76 22.01 29.08
CA LEU A 461 1.71 22.34 30.05
C LEU A 461 2.25 22.86 31.40
N PRO A 462 3.29 22.27 32.02
CA PRO A 462 3.91 22.84 33.23
C PRO A 462 4.42 24.27 33.01
N ILE A 463 5.02 24.53 31.85
CA ILE A 463 5.57 25.84 31.48
C ILE A 463 4.43 26.85 31.26
N THR A 464 3.33 26.44 30.62
CA THR A 464 2.13 27.29 30.49
C THR A 464 1.58 27.72 31.86
N ILE A 465 1.45 26.79 32.81
CA ILE A 465 0.90 27.06 34.15
C ILE A 465 1.77 28.08 34.90
N VAL A 466 3.09 27.94 34.85
CA VAL A 466 4.02 28.88 35.48
C VAL A 466 3.89 30.28 34.88
N GLY A 467 3.64 30.39 33.57
CA GLY A 467 3.42 31.66 32.89
C GLY A 467 2.23 32.45 33.46
N GLY A 468 1.10 31.79 33.71
CA GLY A 468 -0.07 32.45 34.30
C GLY A 468 0.09 32.79 35.77
N ILE A 469 0.83 31.97 36.53
CA ILE A 469 1.12 32.23 37.94
C ILE A 469 2.07 33.41 38.14
N LEU A 470 3.08 33.56 37.27
CA LEU A 470 4.12 34.57 37.43
C LEU A 470 3.76 35.93 36.84
N PHE A 471 3.14 35.95 35.66
CA PHE A 471 2.93 37.17 34.89
C PHE A 471 1.46 37.61 34.84
N GLY A 472 0.56 36.86 35.47
CA GLY A 472 -0.87 37.14 35.47
C GLY A 472 -1.54 36.91 34.10
N PRO A 473 -2.84 37.22 33.98
CA PRO A 473 -3.65 36.80 32.83
C PRO A 473 -3.25 37.49 31.52
N PHE A 474 -2.91 38.78 31.54
CA PHE A 474 -2.60 39.52 30.30
C PHE A 474 -1.19 39.23 29.79
N TRP A 475 -0.17 39.52 30.61
CA TRP A 475 1.23 39.30 30.23
C TRP A 475 1.58 37.81 30.12
N GLY A 476 0.97 36.96 30.95
CA GLY A 476 1.09 35.51 30.83
C GLY A 476 0.60 35.00 29.47
N VAL A 477 -0.54 35.47 28.96
CA VAL A 477 -1.01 35.08 27.62
C VAL A 477 -0.02 35.54 26.55
N LEU A 478 0.41 36.80 26.61
CA LEU A 478 1.31 37.38 25.61
C LEU A 478 2.64 36.62 25.52
N TYR A 479 3.30 36.35 26.66
CA TYR A 479 4.58 35.63 26.70
C TYR A 479 4.43 34.15 26.33
N THR A 480 3.33 33.51 26.75
CA THR A 480 3.07 32.09 26.48
C THR A 480 2.79 31.85 25.01
N ILE A 481 1.89 32.61 24.38
CA ILE A 481 1.51 32.38 22.98
C ILE A 481 2.65 32.70 22.01
N SER A 482 3.41 33.77 22.27
CA SER A 482 4.57 34.14 21.46
C SER A 482 5.66 33.07 21.52
N SER A 483 5.98 32.58 22.73
CA SER A 483 7.01 31.55 22.92
C SER A 483 6.59 30.18 22.41
N ALA A 484 5.32 29.78 22.65
CA ALA A 484 4.79 28.52 22.12
C ALA A 484 4.77 28.51 20.59
N THR A 485 4.43 29.65 19.96
CA THR A 485 4.49 29.79 18.50
C THR A 485 5.93 29.78 18.00
N ALA A 486 6.84 30.47 18.68
CA ALA A 486 8.27 30.46 18.34
C ALA A 486 8.87 29.05 18.43
N GLY A 487 8.57 28.30 19.49
CA GLY A 487 9.02 26.92 19.65
C GLY A 487 8.42 25.97 18.61
N ALA A 488 7.15 26.17 18.25
CA ALA A 488 6.53 25.44 17.15
C ALA A 488 7.18 25.74 15.80
N CYS A 489 7.59 26.99 15.57
CA CYS A 489 8.34 27.42 14.39
C CYS A 489 9.76 26.84 14.37
N LEU A 490 10.44 26.80 15.52
CA LEU A 490 11.77 26.23 15.64
C LEU A 490 11.78 24.74 15.27
N ALA A 491 10.90 23.95 15.88
CA ALA A 491 10.76 22.51 15.56
C ALA A 491 10.40 22.29 14.08
N PHE A 492 9.55 23.14 13.52
CA PHE A 492 9.19 23.11 12.10
C PHE A 492 10.40 23.38 11.19
N LEU A 493 11.21 24.40 11.49
CA LEU A 493 12.38 24.78 10.69
C LEU A 493 13.50 23.75 10.81
N ILE A 494 13.73 23.20 12.00
CA ILE A 494 14.66 22.06 12.23
C ILE A 494 14.27 20.91 11.30
N SER A 495 13.00 20.50 11.31
CA SER A 495 12.51 19.44 10.44
C SER A 495 12.68 19.78 8.95
N ARG A 496 12.35 21.02 8.57
CA ARG A 496 12.36 21.49 7.18
C ARG A 496 13.75 21.52 6.56
N TYR A 497 14.77 21.97 7.29
CA TYR A 497 16.11 22.14 6.74
C TYR A 497 17.02 20.95 7.00
N ILE A 498 16.78 20.18 8.06
CA ILE A 498 17.66 19.07 8.44
C ILE A 498 17.09 17.71 7.98
N ALA A 499 15.78 17.50 8.06
CA ALA A 499 15.17 16.19 7.82
C ALA A 499 14.44 16.07 6.47
N ARG A 500 13.97 17.18 5.88
CA ARG A 500 13.12 17.15 4.69
C ARG A 500 13.79 16.50 3.48
N ASP A 501 14.99 16.92 3.09
CA ASP A 501 15.68 16.38 1.91
C ASP A 501 16.00 14.87 2.05
N TRP A 502 16.17 14.40 3.28
CA TRP A 502 16.34 12.98 3.56
C TRP A 502 15.02 12.21 3.43
N ILE A 503 13.91 12.78 3.91
CA ILE A 503 12.58 12.16 3.85
C ILE A 503 11.98 12.21 2.44
N GLU A 504 12.13 13.32 1.71
CA GLU A 504 11.65 13.48 0.34
C GLU A 504 12.32 12.49 -0.63
N ARG A 505 13.61 12.20 -0.43
CA ARG A 505 14.32 11.15 -1.18
C ARG A 505 13.80 9.74 -0.87
N LYS A 506 13.19 9.53 0.30
CA LYS A 506 12.74 8.24 0.83
C LYS A 506 11.25 7.97 0.60
N LEU A 507 10.43 9.01 0.64
CA LEU A 507 8.96 8.94 0.54
C LEU A 507 8.53 9.49 -0.82
N LYS A 508 8.89 8.77 -1.89
CA LYS A 508 8.51 9.13 -3.27
C LYS A 508 7.17 8.53 -3.72
N SER A 509 6.44 7.89 -2.80
CA SER A 509 5.20 7.20 -3.14
C SER A 509 4.12 8.19 -3.57
N PRO A 510 3.23 7.81 -4.52
CA PRO A 510 2.05 8.60 -4.87
C PRO A 510 1.18 8.98 -3.67
N ARG A 511 1.12 8.11 -2.66
CA ARG A 511 0.36 8.36 -1.42
C ARG A 511 0.95 9.51 -0.62
N TRP A 512 2.27 9.54 -0.45
CA TRP A 512 2.94 10.67 0.19
C TRP A 512 2.71 11.96 -0.59
N ARG A 513 2.80 11.90 -1.92
CA ARG A 513 2.50 13.06 -2.77
C ARG A 513 1.10 13.61 -2.59
N MET A 514 0.08 12.75 -2.59
CA MET A 514 -1.30 13.19 -2.37
C MET A 514 -1.46 13.90 -1.01
N LEU A 515 -0.77 13.40 0.02
CA LEU A 515 -0.76 14.04 1.33
C LEU A 515 -0.05 15.40 1.28
N ASP A 516 1.14 15.45 0.68
CA ASP A 516 1.97 16.65 0.59
C ASP A 516 1.31 17.76 -0.25
N GLU A 517 0.73 17.40 -1.42
CA GLU A 517 -0.06 18.31 -2.27
C GLU A 517 -1.35 18.77 -1.59
N GLY A 518 -2.01 17.89 -0.81
CA GLY A 518 -3.17 18.25 -0.01
C GLY A 518 -2.83 19.28 1.08
N VAL A 519 -1.68 19.11 1.73
CA VAL A 519 -1.14 20.04 2.72
C VAL A 519 -0.66 21.34 2.06
N GLU A 520 -0.15 21.29 0.84
CA GLU A 520 0.21 22.49 0.08
C GLU A 520 -1.04 23.36 -0.23
N LYS A 521 -2.11 22.74 -0.74
CA LYS A 521 -3.34 23.45 -1.16
C LYS A 521 -4.22 23.90 0.01
N HIS A 522 -4.28 23.13 1.10
CA HIS A 522 -5.19 23.38 2.24
C HIS A 522 -4.48 23.42 3.59
N GLY A 523 -3.18 23.69 3.61
CA GLY A 523 -2.33 23.59 4.80
C GLY A 523 -2.84 24.36 6.02
N TRP A 524 -3.37 25.57 5.84
CA TRP A 524 -3.93 26.35 6.96
C TRP A 524 -5.15 25.66 7.61
N LYS A 525 -6.04 25.02 6.82
CA LYS A 525 -7.20 24.29 7.36
C LYS A 525 -6.76 23.08 8.19
N ILE A 526 -5.73 22.37 7.70
CA ILE A 526 -5.18 21.20 8.37
C ILE A 526 -4.50 21.61 9.68
N VAL A 527 -3.67 22.65 9.65
CA VAL A 527 -3.03 23.19 10.87
C VAL A 527 -4.12 23.63 11.85
N ALA A 528 -5.08 24.45 11.44
CA ALA A 528 -6.17 24.92 12.30
C ALA A 528 -6.93 23.75 12.96
N PHE A 529 -7.31 22.75 12.17
CA PHE A 529 -7.99 21.55 12.67
C PHE A 529 -7.15 20.80 13.72
N THR A 530 -5.86 20.58 13.45
CA THR A 530 -4.97 19.89 14.40
C THR A 530 -4.66 20.70 15.67
N ARG A 531 -4.77 22.03 15.63
CA ARG A 531 -4.60 22.88 16.82
C ARG A 531 -5.85 22.98 17.67
N LEU A 532 -7.02 22.97 17.04
CA LEU A 532 -8.31 23.04 17.76
C LEU A 532 -8.74 21.68 18.34
N ILE A 533 -8.31 20.56 17.74
CA ILE A 533 -8.62 19.22 18.22
C ILE A 533 -7.33 18.53 18.67
N PRO A 534 -7.07 18.40 19.99
CA PRO A 534 -5.83 17.85 20.52
C PRO A 534 -5.81 16.30 20.44
N VAL A 535 -5.99 15.74 19.24
CA VAL A 535 -5.90 14.29 19.00
C VAL A 535 -4.43 13.84 18.96
N PHE A 536 -3.53 14.72 18.55
CA PHE A 536 -2.13 14.39 18.30
C PHE A 536 -1.19 15.20 19.21
N PRO A 537 -0.04 14.62 19.63
CA PRO A 537 0.94 15.34 20.44
C PRO A 537 1.49 16.59 19.74
N PHE A 538 1.44 17.73 20.44
CA PHE A 538 1.88 19.04 19.93
C PHE A 538 3.29 19.01 19.32
N ASN A 539 4.25 18.41 20.03
CA ASN A 539 5.65 18.35 19.60
C ASN A 539 5.81 17.58 18.28
N LEU A 540 5.15 16.43 18.14
CA LEU A 540 5.24 15.60 16.93
C LEU A 540 4.63 16.28 15.70
N LEU A 541 3.50 16.98 15.88
CA LEU A 541 2.84 17.73 14.80
C LEU A 541 3.77 18.79 14.19
N ASN A 542 4.51 19.51 15.03
CA ASN A 542 5.39 20.60 14.56
C ASN A 542 6.48 20.07 13.61
N TYR A 543 7.10 18.95 13.98
CA TYR A 543 8.07 18.25 13.11
C TYR A 543 7.40 17.70 11.85
N ALA A 544 6.22 17.09 11.98
CA ALA A 544 5.48 16.54 10.84
C ALA A 544 5.13 17.61 9.80
N PHE A 545 4.63 18.77 10.22
CA PHE A 545 4.36 19.88 9.30
C PHE A 545 5.61 20.42 8.61
N GLY A 546 6.77 20.42 9.30
CA GLY A 546 8.04 20.86 8.70
C GLY A 546 8.51 19.97 7.54
N LEU A 547 8.09 18.71 7.51
CA LEU A 547 8.35 17.75 6.43
C LEU A 547 7.44 17.92 5.21
N THR A 548 6.37 18.71 5.33
CA THR A 548 5.42 18.97 4.23
C THR A 548 5.78 20.25 3.47
N LYS A 549 5.10 20.49 2.35
CA LYS A 549 5.19 21.71 1.51
C LYS A 549 4.45 22.93 2.06
N ILE A 550 3.88 22.89 3.27
CA ILE A 550 3.15 24.04 3.81
C ILE A 550 4.03 25.30 3.88
N LYS A 551 3.50 26.46 3.46
CA LYS A 551 4.22 27.74 3.59
C LYS A 551 4.44 28.06 5.07
N PHE A 552 5.65 28.46 5.44
CA PHE A 552 6.02 28.77 6.83
C PHE A 552 5.06 29.79 7.46
N LEU A 553 4.74 30.86 6.72
CA LEU A 553 3.84 31.91 7.20
C LEU A 553 2.43 31.37 7.51
N HIS A 554 1.88 30.50 6.65
CA HIS A 554 0.59 29.87 6.90
C HIS A 554 0.63 29.02 8.17
N TYR A 555 1.71 28.26 8.38
CA TYR A 555 1.87 27.46 9.58
C TYR A 555 1.98 28.32 10.86
N ALA A 556 2.82 29.36 10.84
CA ALA A 556 3.08 30.22 11.99
C ALA A 556 1.83 31.02 12.41
N VAL A 557 1.20 31.72 11.45
CA VAL A 557 0.00 32.54 11.68
C VAL A 557 -1.17 31.67 12.15
N THR A 558 -1.42 30.54 11.48
CA THR A 558 -2.51 29.65 11.88
C THR A 558 -2.28 29.06 13.27
N THR A 559 -1.02 28.68 13.58
CA THR A 559 -0.67 28.16 14.91
C THR A 559 -0.94 29.20 16.00
N PHE A 560 -0.53 30.46 15.80
CA PHE A 560 -0.76 31.55 16.73
C PHE A 560 -2.27 31.75 17.01
N PHE A 561 -3.07 31.96 15.97
CA PHE A 561 -4.50 32.28 16.15
C PHE A 561 -5.32 31.10 16.66
N CYS A 562 -5.04 29.87 16.22
CA CYS A 562 -5.80 28.71 16.66
C CYS A 562 -5.43 28.23 18.07
N MET A 563 -4.23 28.54 18.56
CA MET A 563 -3.84 28.23 19.94
C MET A 563 -4.26 29.30 20.94
N LEU A 564 -4.49 30.54 20.50
CA LEU A 564 -4.79 31.67 21.37
C LEU A 564 -6.00 31.44 22.31
N PRO A 565 -7.16 30.91 21.86
CA PRO A 565 -8.30 30.69 22.75
C PRO A 565 -8.00 29.71 23.88
N ALA A 566 -7.33 28.59 23.57
CA ALA A 566 -6.91 27.61 24.56
C ALA A 566 -5.86 28.21 25.51
N CYS A 567 -4.90 28.96 24.97
CA CYS A 567 -3.88 29.66 25.76
C CYS A 567 -4.51 30.63 26.77
N ILE A 568 -5.48 31.44 26.35
CA ILE A 568 -6.20 32.36 27.24
C ILE A 568 -6.90 31.58 28.35
N ALA A 569 -7.64 30.54 28.01
CA ALA A 569 -8.37 29.73 28.98
C ALA A 569 -7.44 29.12 30.05
N PHE A 570 -6.34 28.49 29.63
CA PHE A 570 -5.37 27.90 30.53
C PHE A 570 -4.61 28.92 31.39
N ILE A 571 -4.21 30.06 30.80
CA ILE A 571 -3.47 31.09 31.54
C ILE A 571 -4.36 31.77 32.56
N VAL A 572 -5.58 32.17 32.19
CA VAL A 572 -6.55 32.78 33.13
C VAL A 572 -6.84 31.82 34.29
N PHE A 573 -7.10 30.55 33.99
CA PHE A 573 -7.28 29.53 35.02
C PHE A 573 -6.06 29.38 35.95
N SER A 574 -4.85 29.28 35.38
CA SER A 574 -3.62 29.11 36.17
C SER A 574 -3.26 30.34 37.01
N SER A 575 -3.59 31.55 36.54
CA SER A 575 -3.33 32.79 37.29
C SER A 575 -4.12 32.88 38.59
N SER A 576 -5.30 32.24 38.65
CA SER A 576 -6.16 32.19 39.84
C SER A 576 -5.92 30.95 40.73
N LEU A 577 -5.03 30.03 40.32
CA LEU A 577 -4.81 28.76 41.00
C LEU A 577 -4.26 28.95 42.42
N LEU A 578 -3.43 29.97 42.65
CA LEU A 578 -2.86 30.27 43.97
C LEU A 578 -3.89 30.85 44.95
N GLU A 579 -4.91 31.57 44.45
CA GLU A 579 -5.98 32.12 45.28
C GLU A 579 -6.96 31.04 45.72
N LEU A 580 -7.22 30.06 44.84
CA LEU A 580 -8.03 28.89 45.13
C LEU A 580 -7.43 28.02 46.25
N ILE A 581 -6.12 27.77 46.20
CA ILE A 581 -5.40 27.01 47.25
C ILE A 581 -5.49 27.72 48.62
N LYS A 582 -5.63 29.05 48.62
CA LYS A 582 -5.85 29.88 49.81
C LYS A 582 -7.33 29.97 50.22
N GLY A 583 -8.22 29.18 49.62
CA GLY A 583 -9.64 29.10 49.96
C GLY A 583 -10.51 30.23 49.42
N LYS A 584 -10.01 31.09 48.51
CA LYS A 584 -10.77 32.19 47.92
C LYS A 584 -11.14 31.87 46.47
N ILE A 585 -12.44 31.86 46.16
CA ILE A 585 -12.93 31.71 44.79
C ILE A 585 -12.96 33.10 44.16
N SER A 586 -11.99 33.42 43.30
CA SER A 586 -12.00 34.68 42.56
C SER A 586 -12.89 34.62 41.32
N PRO A 587 -13.52 35.73 40.90
CA PRO A 587 -14.32 35.78 39.66
C PRO A 587 -13.52 35.33 38.41
N THR A 588 -12.21 35.59 38.39
CA THR A 588 -11.29 35.16 37.32
C THR A 588 -11.14 33.64 37.25
N PHE A 589 -11.26 32.94 38.38
CA PHE A 589 -11.25 31.48 38.42
C PHE A 589 -12.50 30.86 37.76
N VAL A 590 -13.68 31.41 38.07
CA VAL A 590 -14.95 30.97 37.47
C VAL A 590 -14.98 31.26 35.97
N ILE A 591 -14.48 32.43 35.55
CA ILE A 591 -14.31 32.78 34.14
C ILE A 591 -13.32 31.84 33.45
N GLY A 592 -12.20 31.51 34.09
CA GLY A 592 -11.21 30.56 33.57
C GLY A 592 -11.78 29.16 33.34
N ILE A 593 -12.53 28.62 34.31
CA ILE A 593 -13.25 27.34 34.15
C ILE A 593 -14.29 27.41 33.04
N GLY A 594 -15.08 28.48 32.99
CA GLY A 594 -16.06 28.71 31.94
C GLY A 594 -15.43 28.74 30.54
N LEU A 595 -14.27 29.40 30.40
CA LEU A 595 -13.51 29.45 29.14
C LEU A 595 -12.92 28.09 28.77
N ILE A 596 -12.39 27.31 29.73
CA ILE A 596 -11.88 25.96 29.47
C ILE A 596 -13.02 25.04 28.99
N ILE A 597 -14.18 25.09 29.65
CA ILE A 597 -15.36 24.32 29.25
C ILE A 597 -15.80 24.76 27.84
N LEU A 598 -15.94 26.06 27.58
CA LEU A 598 -16.32 26.59 26.28
C LEU A 598 -15.37 26.15 25.16
N VAL A 599 -14.06 26.30 25.37
CA VAL A 599 -13.03 25.89 24.40
C VAL A 599 -13.04 24.38 24.17
N SER A 600 -13.23 23.58 25.23
CA SER A 600 -13.32 22.12 25.14
C SER A 600 -14.58 21.64 24.40
N LEU A 601 -15.64 22.46 24.34
CA LEU A 601 -16.88 22.18 23.60
C LEU A 601 -16.82 22.58 22.12
N ILE A 602 -15.90 23.48 21.71
CA ILE A 602 -15.73 23.92 20.30
C ILE A 602 -15.60 22.73 19.32
N PRO A 603 -14.78 21.70 19.59
CA PRO A 603 -14.67 20.52 18.72
C PRO A 603 -15.98 19.74 18.56
N LEU A 604 -16.81 19.68 19.62
CA LEU A 604 -18.09 18.96 19.62
C LEU A 604 -19.14 19.70 18.78
N PHE A 605 -19.23 21.01 18.91
CA PHE A 605 -20.14 21.84 18.09
C PHE A 605 -19.73 21.82 16.62
N TYR A 606 -18.43 21.89 16.32
CA TYR A 606 -17.93 21.78 14.95
C TYR A 606 -18.27 20.41 14.32
N LYS A 607 -18.09 19.31 15.06
CA LYS A 607 -18.46 17.96 14.62
C LYS A 607 -19.95 17.87 14.28
N ARG A 608 -20.82 18.41 15.14
CA ARG A 608 -22.28 18.38 15.00
C ARG A 608 -22.76 19.22 13.80
N TYR A 609 -22.16 20.38 13.59
CA TYR A 609 -22.46 21.26 12.44
C TYR A 609 -22.06 20.60 11.11
N LYS A 610 -20.88 19.96 11.04
CA LYS A 610 -20.41 19.29 9.82
C LYS A 610 -21.26 18.09 9.44
N THR A 611 -21.69 17.26 10.39
CA THR A 611 -22.62 16.15 10.11
C THR A 611 -23.97 16.62 9.57
N LYS A 612 -24.43 17.81 9.97
CA LYS A 612 -25.72 18.37 9.53
C LYS A 612 -25.69 18.94 8.10
N ASN A 613 -24.52 19.40 7.64
CA ASN A 613 -24.31 19.95 6.28
C ASN A 613 -23.66 18.96 5.29
N SER A 614 -23.34 17.73 5.73
CA SER A 614 -22.79 16.67 4.88
C SER A 614 -23.80 15.54 4.63
N SER A 615 -25.09 15.79 4.91
CA SER A 615 -26.21 14.88 4.65
C SER A 615 -26.95 15.32 3.40
#